data_AF-A0A1X1XS81-F1
#
_entry.id   AF-A0A1X1XS81-F1
#
_cell.length_a   1.000
_cell.length_b   1.000
_cell.length_c   1.000
_cell.angle_alpha   90.00
_cell.angle_beta   90.00
_cell.angle_gamma   90.00
#
_symmetry.space_group_name_H-M   'P 1'
#
loop_
_entity.id
_entity.type
_entity.pdbx_description
1 polymer ?
#
loop_
_entity_poly.entity_id
_entity_poly.type
_entity_poly.pdbx_seq_one_letter_code
_entity_poly.pdbx_strand_id
1 'polypeptide(L)'
;MSDPNPDFDTVHPSGHILVRSCRGGYLHSLTLSVEAMDTDAATLAQGILLAADVSYLKAVLEVRGEIVAAGHTPSAEVPNVHDLDAAVERLRAHRLHRSARSRLR
;
A
#
# COMPACT_ATOMS: atom_id res chain seq x y z
N MET A 1 -7.63 -18.66 -4.71
CA MET A 1 -6.97 -17.43 -4.25
C MET A 1 -7.63 -17.05 -2.94
N SER A 2 -6.87 -16.64 -1.93
CA SER A 2 -7.43 -16.24 -0.64
C SER A 2 -8.22 -14.93 -0.78
N ASP A 3 -9.23 -14.74 0.07
CA ASP A 3 -10.00 -13.51 0.10
C ASP A 3 -9.15 -12.31 0.57
N PRO A 4 -9.46 -11.08 0.15
CA PRO A 4 -8.80 -9.89 0.68
C PRO A 4 -9.18 -9.70 2.15
N ASN A 5 -8.21 -9.29 2.97
CA ASN A 5 -8.49 -8.89 4.35
C ASN A 5 -8.62 -7.35 4.40
N PRO A 6 -9.79 -6.79 4.79
CA PRO A 6 -10.00 -5.35 4.93
C PRO A 6 -9.00 -4.65 5.86
N ASP A 7 -8.39 -5.35 6.81
CA ASP A 7 -7.38 -4.76 7.70
C ASP A 7 -6.11 -4.34 6.95
N PHE A 8 -5.85 -4.95 5.79
CA PHE A 8 -4.70 -4.63 4.94
C PHE A 8 -5.00 -3.52 3.93
N ASP A 9 -6.29 -3.23 3.69
CA ASP A 9 -6.71 -2.21 2.74
C ASP A 9 -5.98 -0.90 3.02
N THR A 10 -5.41 -0.35 1.96
CA THR A 10 -4.65 0.89 2.03
C THR A 10 -5.14 1.86 0.98
N VAL A 11 -5.64 2.99 1.47
CA VAL A 11 -6.10 4.11 0.65
C VAL A 11 -5.01 5.16 0.63
N HIS A 12 -4.61 5.58 -0.57
CA HIS A 12 -3.71 6.72 -0.73
C HIS A 12 -4.38 8.00 -0.19
N PRO A 13 -3.65 8.96 0.41
CA PRO A 13 -4.23 10.17 1.02
C PRO A 13 -5.11 11.04 0.11
N SER A 14 -5.01 10.87 -1.21
CA SER A 14 -5.91 11.52 -2.17
C SER A 14 -7.31 10.91 -2.23
N GLY A 15 -7.52 9.70 -1.69
CA GLY A 15 -8.76 8.93 -1.81
C GLY A 15 -8.95 8.22 -3.16
N HIS A 16 -8.02 8.40 -4.10
CA HIS A 16 -8.18 7.98 -5.50
C HIS A 16 -7.51 6.65 -5.86
N ILE A 17 -6.75 6.07 -4.93
CA ILE A 17 -6.04 4.79 -5.09
C ILE A 17 -6.38 3.93 -3.87
N LEU A 18 -6.86 2.71 -4.10
CA LEU A 18 -7.05 1.69 -3.08
C LEU A 18 -6.29 0.42 -3.49
N VAL A 19 -5.43 -0.06 -2.60
CA VAL A 19 -4.77 -1.36 -2.73
C VAL A 19 -5.33 -2.31 -1.68
N ARG A 20 -5.65 -3.54 -2.11
CA ARG A 20 -6.05 -4.64 -1.22
C ARG A 20 -5.10 -5.80 -1.35
N SER A 21 -4.73 -6.38 -0.22
CA SER A 21 -3.89 -7.58 -0.16
C SER A 21 -4.60 -8.73 0.54
N CYS A 22 -4.17 -9.94 0.22
CA CYS A 22 -4.46 -11.13 0.99
C CYS A 22 -3.40 -11.31 2.09
N ARG A 23 -3.68 -12.26 2.99
CA ARG A 23 -2.68 -12.80 3.93
C ARG A 23 -1.36 -13.15 3.21
N GLY A 24 -0.24 -12.81 3.84
CA GLY A 24 1.10 -13.02 3.27
C GLY A 24 1.51 -11.98 2.22
N GLY A 25 0.68 -10.97 1.96
CA GLY A 25 1.07 -9.80 1.18
C GLY A 25 0.82 -9.87 -0.32
N TYR A 26 0.17 -10.92 -0.82
CA TYR A 26 -0.22 -11.01 -2.23
C TYR A 26 -1.22 -9.92 -2.60
N LEU A 27 -0.99 -9.23 -3.71
CA LEU A 27 -1.93 -8.25 -4.25
C LEU A 27 -3.22 -8.96 -4.67
N HIS A 28 -4.35 -8.56 -4.07
CA HIS A 28 -5.67 -9.03 -4.46
C HIS A 28 -6.25 -8.14 -5.56
N SER A 29 -6.30 -6.83 -5.32
CA SER A 29 -6.91 -5.88 -6.24
C SER A 29 -6.35 -4.47 -6.06
N LEU A 30 -6.32 -3.72 -7.17
CA LEU A 30 -6.03 -2.30 -7.22
C LEU A 30 -7.26 -1.58 -7.81
N THR A 31 -7.72 -0.53 -7.16
CA THR A 31 -8.78 0.35 -7.67
C THR A 31 -8.25 1.75 -7.84
N LEU A 32 -8.49 2.32 -9.03
CA LEU A 32 -8.12 3.69 -9.39
C LEU A 32 -9.38 4.43 -9.81
N SER A 33 -9.61 5.61 -9.24
CA SER A 33 -10.68 6.51 -9.70
C SER A 33 -10.32 7.16 -11.05
N VAL A 34 -11.30 7.75 -11.72
CA VAL A 34 -11.06 8.50 -12.97
C VAL A 34 -10.15 9.69 -12.72
N GLU A 35 -10.29 10.36 -11.58
CA GLU A 35 -9.48 11.51 -11.17
C GLU A 35 -8.00 11.16 -10.98
N ALA A 36 -7.69 9.90 -10.61
CA ALA A 36 -6.30 9.44 -10.58
C ALA A 36 -5.65 9.47 -11.98
N MET A 37 -6.44 9.27 -13.04
CA MET A 37 -5.94 9.22 -14.43
C MET A 37 -5.53 10.60 -14.95
N ASP A 38 -5.94 11.68 -14.31
CA ASP A 38 -5.47 13.04 -14.62
C ASP A 38 -4.05 13.30 -14.10
N THR A 39 -3.49 12.38 -13.32
CA THR A 39 -2.12 12.46 -12.80
C THR A 39 -1.12 12.00 -13.87
N ASP A 40 0.10 12.55 -13.88
CA ASP A 40 1.14 11.99 -14.73
C ASP A 40 1.48 10.53 -14.33
N ALA A 41 1.89 9.72 -15.31
CA ALA A 41 2.06 8.28 -15.11
C ALA A 41 3.10 7.93 -14.05
N ALA A 42 4.18 8.73 -13.93
CA ALA A 42 5.25 8.46 -12.98
C ALA A 42 4.78 8.72 -11.55
N THR A 43 4.14 9.86 -11.30
CA THR A 43 3.54 10.19 -10.00
C THR A 43 2.42 9.21 -9.62
N LEU A 44 1.58 8.82 -10.57
CA LEU A 44 0.54 7.81 -10.32
C LEU A 44 1.15 6.46 -9.94
N ALA A 45 2.16 6.00 -10.69
CA ALA A 45 2.86 4.75 -10.39
C ALA A 45 3.49 4.78 -8.99
N GLN A 46 4.14 5.89 -8.62
CA GLN A 46 4.70 6.05 -7.28
C GLN A 46 3.62 5.98 -6.19
N GLY A 47 2.47 6.62 -6.40
CA GLY A 47 1.34 6.55 -5.48
C GLY A 47 0.79 5.13 -5.28
N ILE A 48 0.73 4.35 -6.37
CA ILE A 48 0.31 2.93 -6.34
C ILE A 48 1.33 2.11 -5.56
N LEU A 49 2.62 2.28 -5.83
CA LEU A 49 3.69 1.53 -5.14
C LEU A 49 3.72 1.84 -3.65
N LEU A 50 3.55 3.10 -3.24
CA LEU A 50 3.51 3.50 -1.83
C LEU A 50 2.28 2.91 -1.10
N ALA A 51 1.12 2.91 -1.74
CA ALA A 51 -0.08 2.29 -1.17
C ALA A 51 0.06 0.76 -1.08
N ALA A 52 0.68 0.15 -2.08
CA ALA A 52 0.94 -1.29 -2.10
C ALA A 52 1.96 -1.72 -1.04
N ASP A 53 3.03 -0.93 -0.80
CA ASP A 53 4.04 -1.19 0.23
C ASP A 53 3.39 -1.24 1.62
N VAL A 54 2.55 -0.25 1.95
CA VAL A 54 1.82 -0.23 3.23
C VAL A 54 0.83 -1.40 3.34
N SER A 55 0.06 -1.71 2.29
CA SER A 55 -0.86 -2.87 2.28
C SER A 55 -0.11 -4.20 2.49
N TYR A 56 1.02 -4.36 1.82
CA TYR A 56 1.91 -5.51 1.95
C TYR A 56 2.47 -5.64 3.38
N LEU A 57 2.99 -4.55 3.95
CA LEU A 57 3.59 -4.55 5.28
C LEU A 57 2.56 -4.90 6.36
N LYS A 58 1.33 -4.38 6.27
CA LYS A 58 0.22 -4.79 7.17
C LYS A 58 -0.01 -6.30 7.13
N ALA A 59 -0.06 -6.88 5.93
CA ALA A 59 -0.31 -8.32 5.75
C ALA A 59 0.86 -9.19 6.24
N VAL A 60 2.10 -8.75 6.07
CA VAL A 60 3.29 -9.47 6.55
C VAL A 60 3.43 -9.36 8.07
N LEU A 61 3.02 -8.25 8.67
CA LEU A 61 3.05 -8.10 10.13
C LEU A 61 2.02 -8.98 10.85
N GLU A 62 0.91 -9.34 10.21
CA GLU A 62 0.03 -10.41 10.71
C GLU A 62 0.82 -11.73 10.85
N VAL A 63 1.49 -12.16 9.77
CA VAL A 63 2.31 -13.39 9.77
C VAL A 63 3.44 -13.30 10.79
N ARG A 64 4.09 -12.14 10.93
CA ARG A 64 5.09 -11.92 11.98
C ARG A 64 4.49 -12.13 13.37
N GLY A 65 3.31 -11.58 13.63
CA GLY A 65 2.61 -11.72 14.91
C GLY A 65 2.33 -13.18 15.27
N GLU A 66 1.99 -14.00 14.29
CA GLU A 66 1.76 -15.44 14.49
C GLU A 66 3.04 -16.21 14.79
N ILE A 67 4.14 -15.89 14.12
CA ILE A 67 5.46 -16.48 14.42
C ILE A 67 5.81 -16.20 15.88
N VAL A 68 5.62 -14.96 16.34
CA VAL A 68 5.87 -14.56 17.74
C VAL A 68 4.91 -15.27 18.69
N ALA A 69 3.62 -15.34 18.36
CA ALA A 69 2.62 -16.02 19.18
C ALA A 69 2.87 -17.53 19.31
N ALA A 70 3.48 -18.15 18.31
CA ALA A 70 3.94 -19.54 18.32
C ALA A 70 5.23 -19.76 19.15
N GLY A 71 5.80 -18.70 19.74
CA GLY A 71 7.04 -18.76 20.52
C GLY A 71 8.31 -18.77 19.68
N HIS A 72 8.22 -18.40 18.40
CA HIS A 72 9.37 -18.29 17.51
C HIS A 72 9.84 -16.84 17.39
N THR A 73 11.12 -16.66 17.07
CA THR A 73 11.70 -15.35 16.77
C THR A 73 11.73 -15.15 15.25
N PRO A 74 11.03 -14.15 14.69
CA PRO A 74 11.10 -13.85 13.26
C PRO A 74 12.53 -13.50 12.83
N SER A 75 12.91 -13.89 11.60
CA SER A 75 14.17 -13.48 10.98
C SER A 75 14.27 -11.94 10.88
N ALA A 76 15.50 -11.42 10.84
CA ALA A 76 15.77 -10.01 10.56
C ALA A 76 15.27 -9.57 9.16
N GLU A 77 15.08 -10.52 8.24
CA GLU A 77 14.51 -10.27 6.91
C GLU A 77 12.99 -10.08 6.93
N VAL A 78 12.31 -10.52 8.00
CA VAL A 78 10.87 -10.31 8.15
C VAL A 78 10.64 -8.85 8.59
N PRO A 79 9.88 -8.05 7.82
CA PRO A 79 9.54 -6.69 8.19
C PRO A 79 8.99 -6.58 9.61
N ASN A 80 9.21 -5.42 10.23
CA ASN A 80 8.78 -5.09 11.57
C ASN A 80 7.90 -3.83 11.56
N VAL A 81 7.38 -3.45 12.73
CA VAL A 81 6.45 -2.32 12.86
C VAL A 81 7.06 -0.99 12.41
N HIS A 82 8.37 -0.79 12.59
CA HIS A 82 9.04 0.43 12.15
C HIS A 82 9.11 0.55 10.63
N ASP A 83 9.16 -0.57 9.90
CA ASP A 83 9.08 -0.57 8.44
C ASP A 83 7.71 -0.09 7.97
N LEU A 84 6.64 -0.55 8.62
CA LEU A 84 5.28 -0.09 8.37
C LEU A 84 5.13 1.40 8.67
N ASP A 85 5.60 1.86 9.83
CA ASP A 85 5.55 3.28 10.21
C ASP A 85 6.25 4.15 9.15
N ALA A 86 7.46 3.76 8.74
CA ALA A 86 8.20 4.48 7.71
C ALA A 86 7.48 4.48 6.35
N ALA A 87 6.86 3.37 5.94
CA ALA A 87 6.09 3.30 4.71
C ALA A 87 4.82 4.17 4.77
N VAL A 88 4.13 4.19 5.91
CA VAL A 88 2.97 5.04 6.15
C VAL A 88 3.33 6.52 6.03
N GLU A 89 4.47 6.94 6.59
CA GLU A 89 4.93 8.32 6.47
C GLU A 89 5.28 8.70 5.02
N ARG A 90 5.95 7.80 4.28
CA ARG A 90 6.21 8.01 2.84
C ARG A 90 4.91 8.14 2.04
N LEU A 91 3.92 7.30 2.31
CA LEU A 91 2.61 7.36 1.67
C LEU A 91 1.87 8.67 2.01
N ARG A 92 1.88 9.09 3.28
CA ARG A 92 1.25 10.33 3.76
C ARG A 92 1.84 11.57 3.11
N ALA A 93 3.15 11.58 2.87
CA ALA A 93 3.85 12.67 2.22
C ALA A 93 3.55 12.77 0.71
N HIS A 94 3.10 11.68 0.08
CA HIS A 94 2.88 11.65 -1.36
C HIS A 94 1.60 12.39 -1.79
N ARG A 95 1.68 13.07 -2.93
CA ARG A 95 0.58 13.83 -3.52
C ARG A 95 0.45 13.48 -4.99
N LEU A 96 -0.80 13.30 -5.44
CA LEU A 96 -1.09 13.22 -6.87
C LEU A 96 -1.07 14.63 -7.45
N HIS A 97 -0.32 14.82 -8.54
CA HIS A 97 -0.21 16.09 -9.24
C HIS A 97 -1.02 16.03 -10.53
N ARG A 98 -1.91 16.99 -10.75
CA ARG A 98 -2.62 17.10 -12.02
C ARG A 98 -1.63 17.34 -13.15
N SER A 99 -1.67 16.48 -14.17
CA SER A 99 -0.84 16.58 -15.37
C SER A 99 -1.05 17.92 -16.08
N ALA A 100 0.02 18.53 -16.57
CA ALA A 100 -0.05 19.79 -17.32
C ALA A 100 -0.93 19.69 -18.58
N ARG A 101 -1.08 18.48 -19.16
CA ARG A 101 -1.96 18.24 -20.32
C ARG A 101 -3.45 18.38 -20.00
N SER A 102 -3.85 18.25 -18.73
CA SER A 102 -5.23 18.50 -18.28
C SER A 102 -5.57 20.00 -18.27
N ARG A 103 -4.58 20.90 -18.17
CA ARG A 103 -4.81 22.36 -18.10
C ARG A 103 -5.02 23.03 -19.46
N LEU A 104 -4.94 22.27 -20.55
CA LEU A 104 -5.07 22.75 -21.94
C LEU A 104 -6.39 22.29 -22.60
N ARG A 105 -7.33 21.74 -21.81
CA ARG A 105 -8.68 21.37 -22.25
C ARG A 105 -9.73 22.24 -21.59
#